data_AF-A0A8C5AFF5-F1
#
_entry.id   AF-A0A8C5AFF5-F1
#
_cell.length_a   1.000
_cell.length_b   1.000
_cell.length_c   1.000
_cell.angle_alpha   90.00
_cell.angle_beta   90.00
_cell.angle_gamma   90.00
#
_symmetry.space_group_name_H-M   'P 1'
#
loop_
_entity.id
_entity.type
_entity.pdbx_description
1 polymer ?
#
loop_
_entity_poly.entity_id
_entity_poly.type
_entity_poly.pdbx_seq_one_letter_code
_entity_poly.pdbx_strand_id
1 'polypeptide(L)'
;FFLSLFFTNFSCQVESKSSIQALQNMPRVLRDVEALKQEASFLKEQMVLVKEDIRKFEQDTVQSMQVLVAIDQVKSRMQLSAEALQEADKWSTLSADIEETFKTQDFAVISSKLTSMQGSLAMLVDTPDYSDKCVHLEALKNRLEALASTQIVSTFNSMATDQAKLFVKVFSEMDRMPQLLAYYYKCHKGQLLSSWVELSQSELTVNQQLSEFYDNLLSAWHAQIHWTSQVFKKPYEVVTVLLIQTLGNMVPSVPVCVSSALERCDPEGRLEALLELHHTTSTFTHSLEAATLPHLEANPMKLCELVCVLLEPYKSYQLQYGELEEVNLLIQISAVPLEHGEVMDCVQELSQSVAKLFSLAGGAVERCVRLSDGLAVRGLLHALKALFTKYVSDFSTTLQSIRRKCKLEEMPTSSVFQEDWTAFQNSVRIIATCGELLRQFGAFEQQLSNKILGTAGKYLSESYSPRSLPAIQEVSSSDRKCPSGRSPWQEYNYLQKGNTAEYNGVMELLYSLKATGASSLLAEPRAALTRLNQQANRLAFDSVFLQIKHQIHQLLPSYQSGDVGPGDRYTDDLPTFSLSPQEYIKYLSNVMDALGLQPSRSLQNILALLRSRPEDYRQTAKPLPRRMASTIAAIRGLDY
;
A
#
# COMPACT_ATOMS: atom_id res chain seq x y z
N PHE A 1 54.48 -138.94 -27.98
CA PHE A 1 55.37 -137.92 -28.53
C PHE A 1 54.89 -136.57 -28.04
N PHE A 2 55.41 -136.28 -26.89
CA PHE A 2 54.49 -136.15 -25.77
C PHE A 2 54.53 -134.76 -25.15
N LEU A 3 55.53 -133.91 -25.46
CA LEU A 3 55.73 -132.60 -24.82
C LEU A 3 55.47 -131.42 -25.74
N SER A 4 55.61 -131.68 -27.03
CA SER A 4 55.23 -130.68 -28.02
C SER A 4 53.69 -130.45 -27.97
N LEU A 5 52.87 -131.49 -27.65
CA LEU A 5 51.53 -131.53 -27.00
C LEU A 5 51.36 -130.63 -25.78
N PHE A 6 52.44 -130.20 -25.20
CA PHE A 6 52.36 -129.55 -23.92
C PHE A 6 52.54 -128.05 -24.04
N PHE A 7 53.13 -127.54 -25.13
CA PHE A 7 53.28 -126.09 -25.32
C PHE A 7 52.36 -125.51 -26.37
N THR A 8 52.26 -126.10 -27.55
CA THR A 8 51.32 -125.60 -28.57
C THR A 8 49.89 -125.82 -28.11
N ASN A 9 49.65 -126.95 -27.43
CA ASN A 9 48.36 -127.25 -26.84
C ASN A 9 48.07 -126.34 -25.64
N PHE A 10 49.05 -125.97 -24.80
CA PHE A 10 48.80 -125.05 -23.67
C PHE A 10 48.73 -123.58 -24.12
N SER A 11 49.59 -123.15 -25.05
CA SER A 11 49.57 -121.79 -25.63
C SER A 11 48.32 -121.57 -26.48
N CYS A 12 47.92 -122.50 -27.34
CA CYS A 12 46.65 -122.43 -28.07
C CYS A 12 45.46 -122.67 -27.12
N GLN A 13 45.59 -123.49 -26.06
CA GLN A 13 44.55 -123.55 -25.02
C GLN A 13 44.40 -122.23 -24.27
N VAL A 14 45.43 -121.38 -24.14
CA VAL A 14 45.34 -120.10 -23.42
C VAL A 14 45.03 -118.92 -24.34
N GLU A 15 45.57 -118.84 -25.55
CA GLU A 15 45.12 -117.89 -26.58
C GLU A 15 43.69 -118.21 -27.02
N SER A 16 43.35 -119.49 -27.26
CA SER A 16 41.97 -119.87 -27.48
C SER A 16 41.16 -119.68 -26.23
N LYS A 17 41.58 -119.99 -24.99
CA LYS A 17 40.73 -119.65 -23.82
C LYS A 17 40.50 -118.15 -23.66
N SER A 18 41.49 -117.29 -23.87
CA SER A 18 41.33 -115.82 -23.74
C SER A 18 40.58 -115.22 -24.91
N SER A 19 40.86 -115.66 -26.14
CA SER A 19 40.09 -115.31 -27.34
C SER A 19 38.68 -115.88 -27.29
N ILE A 20 38.47 -117.09 -26.77
CA ILE A 20 37.16 -117.73 -26.52
C ILE A 20 36.45 -117.05 -25.37
N GLN A 21 37.14 -116.56 -24.33
CA GLN A 21 36.51 -115.86 -23.22
C GLN A 21 36.14 -114.41 -23.63
N ALA A 22 36.96 -113.75 -24.46
CA ALA A 22 36.62 -112.51 -25.14
C ALA A 22 35.52 -112.73 -26.20
N LEU A 23 35.57 -113.78 -27.04
CA LEU A 23 34.51 -114.19 -28.00
C LEU A 23 33.25 -114.73 -27.32
N GLN A 24 33.32 -115.22 -26.07
CA GLN A 24 32.17 -115.64 -25.28
C GLN A 24 31.50 -114.41 -24.63
N ASN A 25 32.29 -113.39 -24.29
CA ASN A 25 31.79 -112.15 -23.69
C ASN A 25 31.46 -111.06 -24.72
N MET A 26 32.06 -111.04 -25.92
CA MET A 26 31.75 -110.10 -27.02
C MET A 26 30.27 -110.17 -27.45
N PRO A 27 29.65 -111.37 -27.57
CA PRO A 27 28.23 -111.49 -27.84
C PRO A 27 27.36 -110.94 -26.71
N ARG A 28 27.90 -110.80 -25.50
CA ARG A 28 27.22 -110.18 -24.37
C ARG A 28 27.38 -108.66 -24.41
N VAL A 29 28.60 -108.13 -24.60
CA VAL A 29 28.84 -106.68 -24.77
C VAL A 29 28.18 -106.13 -26.03
N LEU A 30 28.20 -106.84 -27.16
CA LEU A 30 27.46 -106.47 -28.39
C LEU A 30 25.95 -106.51 -28.16
N ARG A 31 25.45 -107.49 -27.40
CA ARG A 31 24.03 -107.50 -26.99
C ARG A 31 23.69 -106.33 -26.09
N ASP A 32 24.55 -105.98 -25.14
CA ASP A 32 24.34 -104.88 -24.21
C ASP A 32 24.44 -103.52 -24.95
N VAL A 33 25.36 -103.37 -25.92
CA VAL A 33 25.46 -102.17 -26.77
C VAL A 33 24.30 -102.06 -27.76
N GLU A 34 23.87 -103.18 -28.37
CA GLU A 34 22.69 -103.18 -29.25
C GLU A 34 21.43 -102.92 -28.43
N ALA A 35 21.32 -103.47 -27.20
CA ALA A 35 20.24 -103.18 -26.26
C ALA A 35 20.26 -101.70 -25.84
N LEU A 36 21.41 -101.13 -25.52
CA LEU A 36 21.54 -99.72 -25.12
C LEU A 36 21.28 -98.77 -26.30
N LYS A 37 21.63 -99.16 -27.52
CA LYS A 37 21.25 -98.45 -28.76
C LYS A 37 19.74 -98.58 -29.03
N GLN A 38 19.14 -99.73 -28.80
CA GLN A 38 17.68 -99.93 -28.88
C GLN A 38 16.95 -99.11 -27.82
N GLU A 39 17.42 -99.09 -26.58
CA GLU A 39 16.87 -98.28 -25.49
C GLU A 39 17.08 -96.78 -25.74
N ALA A 40 18.24 -96.35 -26.24
CA ALA A 40 18.50 -94.94 -26.58
C ALA A 40 17.69 -94.47 -27.80
N SER A 41 17.48 -95.34 -28.80
CA SER A 41 16.59 -95.04 -29.93
C SER A 41 15.13 -95.00 -29.50
N PHE A 42 14.70 -95.95 -28.67
CA PHE A 42 13.38 -95.92 -28.04
C PHE A 42 13.19 -94.65 -27.19
N LEU A 43 14.18 -94.27 -26.37
CA LEU A 43 14.13 -93.05 -25.57
C LEU A 43 14.08 -91.80 -26.45
N LYS A 44 14.83 -91.77 -27.56
CA LYS A 44 14.77 -90.68 -28.54
C LYS A 44 13.39 -90.56 -29.17
N GLU A 45 12.78 -91.68 -29.56
CA GLU A 45 11.41 -91.71 -30.08
C GLU A 45 10.40 -91.23 -29.03
N GLN A 46 10.54 -91.68 -27.77
CA GLN A 46 9.74 -91.21 -26.65
C GLN A 46 9.94 -89.71 -26.38
N MET A 47 11.17 -89.18 -26.46
CA MET A 47 11.43 -87.75 -26.31
C MET A 47 10.81 -86.92 -27.44
N VAL A 48 10.78 -87.44 -28.66
CA VAL A 48 10.09 -86.78 -29.80
C VAL A 48 8.58 -86.76 -29.57
N LEU A 49 8.00 -87.86 -29.09
CA LEU A 49 6.58 -87.93 -28.72
C LEU A 49 6.25 -86.95 -27.60
N VAL A 50 7.02 -86.95 -26.51
CA VAL A 50 6.85 -86.02 -25.39
C VAL A 50 7.00 -84.56 -25.84
N LYS A 51 7.93 -84.26 -26.74
CA LYS A 51 8.09 -82.91 -27.29
C LYS A 51 6.86 -82.49 -28.11
N GLU A 52 6.30 -83.38 -28.92
CA GLU A 52 5.09 -83.06 -29.68
C GLU A 52 3.87 -82.93 -28.75
N ASP A 53 3.79 -83.73 -27.69
CA ASP A 53 2.74 -83.62 -26.66
C ASP A 53 2.87 -82.32 -25.86
N ILE A 54 4.08 -81.87 -25.50
CA ILE A 54 4.31 -80.56 -24.88
C ILE A 54 3.88 -79.44 -25.83
N ARG A 55 4.22 -79.54 -27.12
CA ARG A 55 3.84 -78.55 -28.13
C ARG A 55 2.33 -78.47 -28.33
N LYS A 56 1.66 -79.62 -28.37
CA LYS A 56 0.19 -79.69 -28.39
C LYS A 56 -0.39 -79.12 -27.10
N PHE A 57 0.15 -79.47 -25.94
CA PHE A 57 -0.29 -78.95 -24.66
C PHE A 57 -0.14 -77.43 -24.56
N GLU A 58 0.96 -76.85 -25.04
CA GLU A 58 1.13 -75.39 -25.12
C GLU A 58 0.10 -74.76 -26.06
N GLN A 59 -0.16 -75.34 -27.23
CA GLN A 59 -1.19 -74.85 -28.15
C GLN A 59 -2.60 -74.93 -27.55
N ASP A 60 -2.95 -76.04 -26.92
CA ASP A 60 -4.23 -76.26 -26.24
C ASP A 60 -4.37 -75.33 -25.03
N THR A 61 -3.28 -75.06 -24.31
CA THR A 61 -3.25 -74.11 -23.18
C THR A 61 -3.46 -72.68 -23.67
N VAL A 62 -2.82 -72.28 -24.77
CA VAL A 62 -3.04 -70.95 -25.37
C VAL A 62 -4.48 -70.80 -25.87
N GLN A 63 -5.03 -71.82 -26.54
CA GLN A 63 -6.44 -71.81 -26.97
C GLN A 63 -7.40 -71.75 -25.76
N SER A 64 -7.13 -72.53 -24.72
CA SER A 64 -7.92 -72.51 -23.48
C SER A 64 -7.84 -71.14 -22.78
N MET A 65 -6.67 -70.51 -22.76
CA MET A 65 -6.49 -69.17 -22.19
C MET A 65 -7.24 -68.10 -23.00
N GLN A 66 -7.25 -68.20 -24.33
CA GLN A 66 -8.04 -67.31 -25.19
C GLN A 66 -9.55 -67.46 -24.92
N VAL A 67 -10.03 -68.68 -24.74
CA VAL A 67 -11.43 -68.94 -24.36
C VAL A 67 -11.74 -68.36 -22.98
N LEU A 68 -10.85 -68.51 -22.00
CA LEU A 68 -11.04 -67.92 -20.67
C LEU A 68 -11.12 -66.38 -20.71
N VAL A 69 -10.27 -65.73 -21.51
CA VAL A 69 -10.34 -64.26 -21.71
C VAL A 69 -11.66 -63.86 -22.36
N ALA A 70 -12.11 -64.61 -23.38
CA ALA A 70 -13.40 -64.34 -24.01
C ALA A 70 -14.57 -64.51 -23.03
N ILE A 71 -14.55 -65.56 -22.19
CA ILE A 71 -15.55 -65.79 -21.14
C ILE A 71 -15.51 -64.67 -20.10
N ASP A 72 -14.34 -64.23 -19.65
CA ASP A 72 -14.22 -63.13 -18.70
C ASP A 72 -14.78 -61.82 -19.27
N GLN A 73 -14.51 -61.55 -20.54
CA GLN A 73 -15.04 -60.38 -21.23
C GLN A 73 -16.57 -60.46 -21.41
N VAL A 74 -17.13 -61.65 -21.63
CA VAL A 74 -18.60 -61.84 -21.62
C VAL A 74 -19.16 -61.67 -20.22
N LYS A 75 -18.52 -62.24 -19.19
CA LYS A 75 -18.93 -62.14 -17.79
C LYS A 75 -18.95 -60.68 -17.33
N SER A 76 -17.89 -59.92 -17.61
CA SER A 76 -17.79 -58.49 -17.28
C SER A 76 -18.93 -57.70 -17.93
N ARG A 77 -19.17 -57.90 -19.24
CA ARG A 77 -20.30 -57.27 -19.95
C ARG A 77 -21.66 -57.66 -19.36
N MET A 78 -21.82 -58.92 -18.98
CA MET A 78 -23.06 -59.42 -18.39
C MET A 78 -23.29 -58.84 -16.99
N GLN A 79 -22.24 -58.69 -16.19
CA GLN A 79 -22.31 -58.03 -14.86
C GLN A 79 -22.71 -56.56 -15.01
N LEU A 80 -22.05 -55.82 -15.90
CA LEU A 80 -22.41 -54.42 -16.17
C LEU A 80 -23.85 -54.27 -16.66
N SER A 81 -24.31 -55.19 -17.53
CA SER A 81 -25.68 -55.20 -18.03
C SER A 81 -26.69 -55.54 -16.93
N ALA A 82 -26.38 -56.49 -16.05
CA ALA A 82 -27.23 -56.86 -14.93
C ALA A 82 -27.37 -55.73 -13.91
N GLU A 83 -26.26 -55.05 -13.59
CA GLU A 83 -26.25 -53.86 -12.73
C GLU A 83 -27.06 -52.72 -13.34
N ALA A 84 -26.89 -52.43 -14.64
CA ALA A 84 -27.67 -51.41 -15.33
C ALA A 84 -29.18 -51.73 -15.37
N LEU A 85 -29.55 -53.00 -15.60
CA LEU A 85 -30.96 -53.43 -15.56
C LEU A 85 -31.56 -53.33 -14.16
N GLN A 86 -30.80 -53.73 -13.13
CA GLN A 86 -31.24 -53.61 -11.75
C GLN A 86 -31.46 -52.14 -11.38
N GLU A 87 -30.61 -51.25 -11.88
CA GLU A 87 -30.73 -49.82 -11.62
C GLU A 87 -31.86 -49.15 -12.42
N ALA A 88 -32.14 -49.64 -13.63
CA ALA A 88 -33.32 -49.25 -14.40
C ALA A 88 -34.63 -49.66 -13.72
N ASP A 89 -34.68 -50.86 -13.15
CA ASP A 89 -35.84 -51.35 -12.39
C ASP A 89 -36.07 -50.54 -11.09
N LYS A 90 -34.98 -50.25 -10.37
CA LYS A 90 -35.01 -49.33 -9.22
C LYS A 90 -35.53 -47.96 -9.61
N TRP A 91 -35.04 -47.37 -10.71
CA TRP A 91 -35.54 -46.08 -11.21
C TRP A 91 -37.03 -46.12 -11.50
N SER A 92 -37.52 -47.15 -12.19
CA SER A 92 -38.94 -47.31 -12.52
C SER A 92 -39.80 -47.39 -11.26
N THR A 93 -39.36 -48.15 -10.27
CA THR A 93 -40.06 -48.29 -8.98
C THR A 93 -40.07 -46.96 -8.22
N LEU A 94 -38.92 -46.30 -8.10
CA LEU A 94 -38.80 -45.00 -7.43
C LEU A 94 -39.64 -43.91 -8.11
N SER A 95 -39.66 -43.89 -9.45
CA SER A 95 -40.45 -42.94 -10.24
C SER A 95 -41.96 -43.16 -10.10
N ALA A 96 -42.43 -44.38 -9.83
CA ALA A 96 -43.83 -44.65 -9.55
C ALA A 96 -44.22 -44.19 -8.14
N ASP A 97 -43.36 -44.48 -7.16
CA ASP A 97 -43.61 -44.21 -5.75
C ASP A 97 -43.40 -42.74 -5.36
N ILE A 98 -42.64 -41.97 -6.15
CA ILE A 98 -42.24 -40.60 -5.77
C ILE A 98 -43.47 -39.71 -5.56
N GLU A 99 -44.49 -39.84 -6.40
CA GLU A 99 -45.69 -38.99 -6.30
C GLU A 99 -46.52 -39.26 -5.06
N GLU A 100 -46.50 -40.50 -4.55
CA GLU A 100 -47.12 -40.80 -3.27
C GLU A 100 -46.32 -40.18 -2.12
N THR A 101 -44.99 -40.22 -2.19
CA THR A 101 -44.14 -39.60 -1.16
C THR A 101 -44.20 -38.09 -1.14
N PHE A 102 -44.45 -37.42 -2.27
CA PHE A 102 -44.66 -35.97 -2.27
C PHE A 102 -45.93 -35.56 -1.50
N LYS A 103 -46.90 -36.47 -1.31
CA LYS A 103 -48.11 -36.21 -0.51
C LYS A 103 -47.86 -36.24 1.00
N THR A 104 -46.83 -36.93 1.47
CA THR A 104 -46.52 -37.02 2.91
C THR A 104 -45.90 -35.74 3.46
N GLN A 105 -45.39 -34.86 2.60
CA GLN A 105 -44.68 -33.61 2.94
C GLN A 105 -43.46 -33.81 3.86
N ASP A 106 -42.95 -35.03 3.99
CA ASP A 106 -41.72 -35.29 4.73
C ASP A 106 -40.50 -35.08 3.84
N PHE A 107 -39.87 -33.91 3.99
CA PHE A 107 -38.73 -33.49 3.17
C PHE A 107 -37.54 -34.44 3.25
N ALA A 108 -37.30 -35.09 4.39
CA ALA A 108 -36.17 -36.01 4.55
C ALA A 108 -36.39 -37.30 3.75
N VAL A 109 -37.61 -37.84 3.80
CA VAL A 109 -37.98 -39.03 3.04
C VAL A 109 -37.96 -38.74 1.54
N ILE A 110 -38.52 -37.60 1.11
CA ILE A 110 -38.50 -37.22 -0.30
C ILE A 110 -37.05 -37.02 -0.80
N SER A 111 -36.19 -36.36 -0.01
CA SER A 111 -34.76 -36.17 -0.33
C SER A 111 -34.02 -37.50 -0.53
N SER A 112 -34.21 -38.45 0.38
CA SER A 112 -33.55 -39.77 0.28
C SER A 112 -33.99 -40.54 -0.97
N LYS A 113 -35.27 -40.47 -1.35
CA LYS A 113 -35.76 -41.07 -2.60
C LYS A 113 -35.18 -40.37 -3.84
N LEU A 114 -35.11 -39.04 -3.85
CA LEU A 114 -34.48 -38.28 -4.94
C LEU A 114 -32.99 -38.60 -5.08
N THR A 115 -32.29 -38.78 -3.96
CA THR A 115 -30.87 -39.17 -3.94
C THR A 115 -30.67 -40.58 -4.48
N SER A 116 -31.57 -41.51 -4.11
CA SER A 116 -31.57 -42.86 -4.69
C SER A 116 -31.80 -42.80 -6.20
N MET A 117 -32.75 -41.98 -6.67
CA MET A 117 -32.99 -41.77 -8.10
C MET A 117 -31.77 -41.14 -8.81
N GLN A 118 -31.07 -40.20 -8.18
CA GLN A 118 -29.80 -39.64 -8.69
C GLN A 118 -28.73 -40.72 -8.86
N GLY A 119 -28.55 -41.57 -7.84
CA GLY A 119 -27.64 -42.71 -7.90
C GLY A 119 -28.03 -43.68 -9.01
N SER A 120 -29.33 -43.92 -9.18
CA SER A 120 -29.83 -44.78 -10.25
C SER A 120 -29.54 -44.24 -11.63
N LEU A 121 -29.75 -42.94 -11.80
CA LEU A 121 -29.54 -42.26 -13.07
C LEU A 121 -28.06 -42.22 -13.46
N ALA A 122 -27.13 -42.16 -12.50
CA ALA A 122 -25.69 -42.17 -12.75
C ALA A 122 -25.18 -43.45 -13.45
N MET A 123 -25.87 -44.58 -13.28
CA MET A 123 -25.54 -45.86 -13.94
C MET A 123 -26.25 -46.04 -15.29
N LEU A 124 -27.19 -45.16 -15.64
CA LEU A 124 -28.07 -45.28 -16.80
C LEU A 124 -27.72 -44.31 -17.94
N VAL A 125 -26.48 -43.80 -17.95
CA VAL A 125 -25.99 -42.78 -18.91
C VAL A 125 -26.13 -43.24 -20.36
N ASP A 126 -25.94 -44.54 -20.63
CA ASP A 126 -25.99 -45.10 -21.98
C ASP A 126 -27.42 -45.42 -22.47
N THR A 127 -28.46 -45.04 -21.72
CA THR A 127 -29.86 -45.25 -22.14
C THR A 127 -30.33 -44.12 -23.08
N PRO A 128 -31.11 -44.45 -24.15
CA PRO A 128 -31.57 -43.44 -25.11
C PRO A 128 -32.44 -42.35 -24.48
N ASP A 129 -33.20 -42.70 -23.44
CA ASP A 129 -34.11 -41.81 -22.72
C ASP A 129 -33.43 -41.08 -21.54
N TYR A 130 -32.09 -41.12 -21.45
CA TYR A 130 -31.33 -40.53 -20.34
C TYR A 130 -31.63 -39.04 -20.16
N SER A 131 -31.69 -38.29 -21.28
CA SER A 131 -32.02 -36.86 -21.28
C SER A 131 -33.37 -36.56 -20.62
N ASP A 132 -34.39 -37.33 -20.95
CA ASP A 132 -35.74 -37.13 -20.41
C ASP A 132 -35.82 -37.47 -18.92
N LYS A 133 -35.08 -38.51 -18.49
CA LYS A 133 -34.96 -38.88 -17.07
C LYS A 133 -34.24 -37.79 -16.26
N CYS A 134 -33.21 -37.15 -16.81
CA CYS A 134 -32.54 -36.00 -16.18
C CYS A 134 -33.51 -34.85 -15.96
N VAL A 135 -34.26 -34.47 -17.00
CA VAL A 135 -35.27 -33.39 -16.93
C VAL A 135 -36.34 -33.72 -15.89
N HIS A 136 -36.81 -34.97 -15.84
CA HIS A 136 -37.79 -35.40 -14.84
C HIS A 136 -37.25 -35.27 -13.41
N LEU A 137 -36.02 -35.73 -13.16
CA LEU A 137 -35.37 -35.61 -11.85
C LEU A 137 -35.20 -34.15 -11.42
N GLU A 138 -34.78 -33.28 -12.34
CA GLU A 138 -34.66 -31.85 -12.09
C GLU A 138 -36.01 -31.20 -11.78
N ALA A 139 -37.08 -31.59 -12.47
CA ALA A 139 -38.43 -31.13 -12.20
C ALA A 139 -38.92 -31.55 -10.80
N LEU A 140 -38.64 -32.79 -10.38
CA LEU A 140 -38.96 -33.25 -9.02
C LEU A 140 -38.16 -32.49 -7.96
N LYS A 141 -36.87 -32.23 -8.19
CA LYS A 141 -36.05 -31.39 -7.29
C LYS A 141 -36.60 -29.96 -7.19
N ASN A 142 -36.98 -29.35 -8.33
CA ASN A 142 -37.61 -28.02 -8.37
C ASN A 142 -38.92 -27.99 -7.57
N ARG A 143 -39.74 -29.05 -7.67
CA ARG A 143 -41.00 -29.16 -6.93
C ARG A 143 -40.77 -29.28 -5.43
N LEU A 144 -39.78 -30.06 -4.99
CA LEU A 144 -39.41 -30.16 -3.58
C LEU A 144 -38.93 -28.81 -3.03
N GLU A 145 -38.08 -28.09 -3.78
CA GLU A 145 -37.64 -26.75 -3.42
C GLU A 145 -38.81 -25.76 -3.29
N ALA A 146 -39.75 -25.79 -4.24
CA ALA A 146 -40.94 -24.93 -4.22
C ALA A 146 -41.82 -25.19 -2.98
N LEU A 147 -42.03 -26.47 -2.62
CA LEU A 147 -42.79 -26.87 -1.43
C LEU A 147 -42.10 -26.47 -0.12
N ALA A 148 -40.76 -26.49 -0.09
CA ALA A 148 -39.98 -26.14 1.08
C ALA A 148 -39.80 -24.62 1.25
N SER A 149 -39.96 -23.82 0.18
CA SER A 149 -39.56 -22.40 0.15
C SER A 149 -40.15 -21.54 1.28
N THR A 150 -41.45 -21.65 1.57
CA THR A 150 -42.11 -20.93 2.68
C THR A 150 -41.59 -21.38 4.05
N GLN A 151 -41.38 -22.69 4.24
CA GLN A 151 -40.83 -23.20 5.50
C GLN A 151 -39.35 -22.80 5.68
N ILE A 152 -38.56 -22.79 4.61
CA ILE A 152 -37.16 -22.34 4.62
C ILE A 152 -37.09 -20.86 5.02
N VAL A 153 -37.90 -20.01 4.40
CA VAL A 153 -37.96 -18.58 4.73
C VAL A 153 -38.38 -18.37 6.18
N SER A 154 -39.41 -19.08 6.65
CA SER A 154 -39.83 -19.03 8.05
C SER A 154 -38.72 -19.47 9.01
N THR A 155 -37.99 -20.54 8.66
CA THR A 155 -36.92 -21.12 9.47
C THR A 155 -35.72 -20.18 9.58
N PHE A 156 -35.32 -19.55 8.47
CA PHE A 156 -34.21 -18.59 8.48
C PHE A 156 -34.58 -17.28 9.16
N ASN A 157 -35.83 -16.81 9.05
CA ASN A 157 -36.26 -15.63 9.79
C ASN A 157 -36.35 -15.88 11.31
N SER A 158 -36.71 -17.08 11.76
CA SER A 158 -36.79 -17.44 13.17
C SER A 158 -35.48 -17.99 13.75
N MET A 159 -34.44 -18.15 12.92
CA MET A 159 -33.15 -18.73 13.30
C MET A 159 -33.27 -20.14 13.94
N ALA A 160 -34.29 -20.91 13.57
CA ALA A 160 -34.53 -22.24 14.13
C ALA A 160 -33.47 -23.26 13.67
N THR A 161 -32.54 -23.61 14.56
CA THR A 161 -31.31 -24.36 14.26
C THR A 161 -31.57 -25.77 13.77
N ASP A 162 -32.48 -26.50 14.41
CA ASP A 162 -32.72 -27.91 14.10
C ASP A 162 -33.40 -28.09 12.74
N GLN A 163 -34.38 -27.23 12.44
CA GLN A 163 -35.04 -27.21 11.14
C GLN A 163 -34.08 -26.75 10.03
N ALA A 164 -33.19 -25.79 10.32
CA ALA A 164 -32.17 -25.36 9.37
C ALA A 164 -31.17 -26.49 9.05
N LYS A 165 -30.74 -27.28 10.05
CA LYS A 165 -29.90 -28.47 9.84
C LYS A 165 -30.58 -29.51 8.96
N LEU A 166 -31.89 -29.71 9.13
CA LEU A 166 -32.67 -30.60 8.28
C LEU A 166 -32.66 -30.12 6.82
N PHE A 167 -32.92 -28.83 6.58
CA PHE A 167 -32.87 -28.29 5.22
C PHE A 167 -31.46 -28.30 4.63
N VAL A 168 -30.40 -28.06 5.42
CA VAL A 168 -29.02 -28.21 4.94
C VAL A 168 -28.72 -29.64 4.52
N LYS A 169 -29.18 -30.64 5.29
CA LYS A 169 -29.01 -32.04 4.92
C LYS A 169 -29.74 -32.36 3.61
N VAL A 170 -31.03 -31.99 3.52
CA VAL A 170 -31.86 -32.23 2.33
C VAL A 170 -31.27 -31.56 1.08
N PHE A 171 -30.92 -30.27 1.14
CA PHE A 171 -30.37 -29.55 -0.02
C PHE A 171 -28.93 -29.95 -0.36
N SER A 172 -28.16 -30.48 0.61
CA SER A 172 -26.85 -31.09 0.33
C SER A 172 -27.00 -32.43 -0.38
N GLU A 173 -27.99 -33.24 -0.03
CA GLU A 173 -28.30 -34.51 -0.70
C GLU A 173 -28.80 -34.30 -2.13
N MET A 174 -29.57 -33.22 -2.37
CA MET A 174 -30.10 -32.86 -3.68
C MET A 174 -29.09 -32.16 -4.61
N ASP A 175 -27.87 -31.90 -4.17
CA ASP A 175 -26.87 -31.05 -4.85
C ASP A 175 -27.35 -29.62 -5.14
N ARG A 176 -28.13 -29.02 -4.22
CA ARG A 176 -28.73 -27.67 -4.34
C ARG A 176 -28.35 -26.70 -3.22
N MET A 177 -27.16 -26.88 -2.67
CA MET A 177 -26.66 -26.00 -1.61
C MET A 177 -26.64 -24.50 -1.98
N PRO A 178 -26.27 -24.09 -3.23
CA PRO A 178 -26.28 -22.68 -3.62
C PRO A 178 -27.66 -22.02 -3.53
N GLN A 179 -28.73 -22.75 -3.85
CA GLN A 179 -30.11 -22.27 -3.78
C GLN A 179 -30.52 -22.05 -2.33
N LEU A 180 -30.19 -22.97 -1.42
CA LEU A 180 -30.47 -22.81 0.01
C LEU A 180 -29.74 -21.57 0.58
N LEU A 181 -28.47 -21.38 0.21
CA LEU A 181 -27.70 -20.20 0.58
C LEU A 181 -28.35 -18.91 0.04
N ALA A 182 -28.91 -18.93 -1.18
CA ALA A 182 -29.63 -17.78 -1.73
C ALA A 182 -30.87 -17.40 -0.88
N TYR A 183 -31.63 -18.37 -0.36
CA TYR A 183 -32.71 -18.09 0.59
C TYR A 183 -32.20 -17.50 1.90
N TYR A 184 -31.13 -18.07 2.46
CA TYR A 184 -30.48 -17.55 3.67
C TYR A 184 -30.06 -16.09 3.49
N TYR A 185 -29.36 -15.78 2.40
CA TYR A 185 -28.94 -14.41 2.08
C TYR A 185 -30.12 -13.49 1.89
N LYS A 186 -31.16 -13.90 1.16
CA LYS A 186 -32.34 -13.07 0.91
C LYS A 186 -33.04 -12.64 2.20
N CYS A 187 -33.19 -13.56 3.17
CA CYS A 187 -33.86 -13.26 4.44
C CYS A 187 -33.03 -12.30 5.30
N HIS A 188 -31.78 -12.66 5.57
CA HIS A 188 -30.93 -11.88 6.49
C HIS A 188 -30.50 -10.54 5.90
N LYS A 189 -30.18 -10.49 4.60
CA LYS A 189 -29.91 -9.24 3.90
C LYS A 189 -31.13 -8.32 3.96
N GLY A 190 -32.34 -8.85 3.79
CA GLY A 190 -33.57 -8.08 3.88
C GLY A 190 -33.73 -7.36 5.21
N GLN A 191 -33.45 -8.05 6.33
CA GLN A 191 -33.51 -7.49 7.68
C GLN A 191 -32.45 -6.40 7.92
N LEU A 192 -31.23 -6.61 7.42
CA LEU A 192 -30.15 -5.61 7.54
C LEU A 192 -30.40 -4.38 6.65
N LEU A 193 -30.97 -4.58 5.45
CA LEU A 193 -31.31 -3.47 4.58
C LEU A 193 -32.51 -2.66 5.10
N SER A 194 -33.48 -3.30 5.76
CA SER A 194 -34.58 -2.55 6.39
C SER A 194 -34.09 -1.67 7.52
N SER A 195 -33.16 -2.16 8.36
CA SER A 195 -32.57 -1.31 9.42
C SER A 195 -31.77 -0.15 8.84
N TRP A 196 -31.06 -0.35 7.72
CA TRP A 196 -30.41 0.76 7.02
C TRP A 196 -31.40 1.80 6.50
N VAL A 197 -32.51 1.37 5.89
CA VAL A 197 -33.52 2.30 5.36
C VAL A 197 -34.10 3.15 6.50
N GLU A 198 -34.41 2.54 7.65
CA GLU A 198 -34.87 3.25 8.84
C GLU A 198 -33.84 4.27 9.35
N LEU A 199 -32.56 3.87 9.46
CA LEU A 199 -31.47 4.76 9.86
C LEU A 199 -31.27 5.91 8.88
N SER A 200 -31.38 5.66 7.57
CA SER A 200 -31.19 6.68 6.53
C SER A 200 -32.28 7.77 6.53
N GLN A 201 -33.45 7.47 7.11
CA GLN A 201 -34.57 8.41 7.25
C GLN A 201 -34.52 9.20 8.57
N SER A 202 -33.59 8.86 9.47
CA SER A 202 -33.43 9.56 10.74
C SER A 202 -32.83 10.97 10.56
N GLU A 203 -32.99 11.82 11.58
CA GLU A 203 -32.39 13.16 11.64
C GLU A 203 -30.88 13.16 11.96
N LEU A 204 -30.27 11.97 12.10
CA LEU A 204 -28.85 11.83 12.43
C LEU A 204 -27.96 12.31 11.28
N THR A 205 -26.73 12.69 11.62
CA THR A 205 -25.71 12.99 10.60
C THR A 205 -25.35 11.72 9.83
N VAL A 206 -24.96 11.85 8.56
CA VAL A 206 -24.55 10.70 7.72
C VAL A 206 -23.45 9.86 8.39
N ASN A 207 -22.54 10.51 9.12
CA ASN A 207 -21.48 9.82 9.87
C ASN A 207 -22.05 8.95 11.00
N GLN A 208 -22.99 9.48 11.80
CA GLN A 208 -23.67 8.71 12.84
C GLN A 208 -24.51 7.57 12.26
N GLN A 209 -25.24 7.82 11.17
CA GLN A 209 -26.02 6.80 10.47
C GLN A 209 -25.12 5.62 10.05
N LEU A 210 -23.96 5.91 9.44
CA LEU A 210 -22.99 4.88 9.06
C LEU A 210 -22.37 4.18 10.26
N SER A 211 -22.04 4.91 11.33
CA SER A 211 -21.49 4.32 12.56
C SER A 211 -22.46 3.30 13.18
N GLU A 212 -23.72 3.71 13.40
CA GLU A 212 -24.74 2.82 13.97
C GLU A 212 -25.01 1.62 13.06
N PHE A 213 -25.02 1.82 11.74
CA PHE A 213 -25.18 0.73 10.80
C PHE A 213 -23.99 -0.23 10.81
N TYR A 214 -22.75 0.26 10.91
CA TYR A 214 -21.56 -0.57 11.02
C TYR A 214 -21.52 -1.36 12.32
N ASP A 215 -21.96 -0.78 13.44
CA ASP A 215 -22.12 -1.51 14.71
C ASP A 215 -23.20 -2.61 14.60
N ASN A 216 -24.30 -2.32 13.92
CA ASN A 216 -25.34 -3.30 13.61
C ASN A 216 -24.82 -4.42 12.70
N LEU A 217 -23.99 -4.12 11.70
CA LEU A 217 -23.37 -5.13 10.84
C LEU A 217 -22.35 -5.98 11.60
N LEU A 218 -21.55 -5.38 12.49
CA LEU A 218 -20.57 -6.10 13.29
C LEU A 218 -21.25 -7.05 14.28
N SER A 219 -22.28 -6.58 14.98
CA SER A 219 -23.07 -7.42 15.88
C SER A 219 -23.79 -8.55 15.13
N ALA A 220 -24.37 -8.25 13.96
CA ALA A 220 -24.95 -9.27 13.08
C ALA A 220 -23.89 -10.28 12.61
N TRP A 221 -22.68 -9.85 12.27
CA TRP A 221 -21.58 -10.74 11.89
C TRP A 221 -21.26 -11.74 13.00
N HIS A 222 -21.11 -11.27 14.25
CA HIS A 222 -20.83 -12.15 15.40
C HIS A 222 -21.97 -13.15 15.66
N ALA A 223 -23.22 -12.68 15.66
CA ALA A 223 -24.39 -13.52 15.87
C ALA A 223 -24.54 -14.58 14.76
N GLN A 224 -24.36 -14.16 13.50
CA GLN A 224 -24.49 -15.04 12.35
C GLN A 224 -23.34 -16.05 12.27
N ILE A 225 -22.11 -15.71 12.66
CA ILE A 225 -21.02 -16.69 12.71
C ILE A 225 -21.31 -17.77 13.74
N HIS A 226 -21.78 -17.39 14.93
CA HIS A 226 -22.11 -18.34 15.98
C HIS A 226 -23.25 -19.30 15.56
N TRP A 227 -24.24 -18.79 14.83
CA TRP A 227 -25.34 -19.63 14.35
C TRP A 227 -24.93 -20.47 13.13
N THR A 228 -24.30 -19.87 12.12
CA THR A 228 -23.87 -20.56 10.91
C THR A 228 -22.82 -21.62 11.19
N SER A 229 -22.01 -21.52 12.24
CA SER A 229 -21.07 -22.59 12.63
C SER A 229 -21.77 -23.86 13.07
N GLN A 230 -23.04 -23.77 13.48
CA GLN A 230 -23.85 -24.92 13.89
C GLN A 230 -24.58 -25.58 12.70
N VAL A 231 -24.70 -24.86 11.58
CA VAL A 231 -25.58 -25.23 10.46
C VAL A 231 -24.79 -25.50 9.17
N PHE A 232 -23.77 -24.71 8.87
CA PHE A 232 -22.99 -24.75 7.63
C PHE A 232 -21.54 -25.20 7.87
N LYS A 233 -20.95 -25.87 6.87
CA LYS A 233 -19.54 -26.33 6.92
C LYS A 233 -18.52 -25.18 6.85
N LYS A 234 -18.88 -24.05 6.22
CA LYS A 234 -17.99 -22.89 6.01
C LYS A 234 -18.63 -21.58 6.52
N PRO A 235 -18.77 -21.40 7.84
CA PRO A 235 -19.50 -20.26 8.42
C PRO A 235 -18.95 -18.90 8.00
N TYR A 236 -17.62 -18.74 8.02
CA TYR A 236 -16.96 -17.47 7.66
C TYR A 236 -17.21 -17.07 6.19
N GLU A 237 -17.23 -18.03 5.27
CA GLU A 237 -17.49 -17.73 3.84
C GLU A 237 -18.92 -17.22 3.68
N VAL A 238 -19.87 -17.91 4.32
CA VAL A 238 -21.28 -17.57 4.28
C VAL A 238 -21.52 -16.17 4.81
N VAL A 239 -21.03 -15.85 6.01
CA VAL A 239 -21.26 -14.53 6.62
C VAL A 239 -20.51 -13.41 5.89
N THR A 240 -19.32 -13.68 5.35
CA THR A 240 -18.59 -12.69 4.52
C THR A 240 -19.38 -12.34 3.27
N VAL A 241 -19.94 -13.35 2.58
CA VAL A 241 -20.80 -13.12 1.41
C VAL A 241 -22.08 -12.37 1.78
N LEU A 242 -22.67 -12.63 2.95
CA LEU A 242 -23.81 -11.87 3.45
C LEU A 242 -23.46 -10.38 3.58
N LEU A 243 -22.35 -10.05 4.24
CA LEU A 243 -21.91 -8.65 4.39
C LEU A 243 -21.64 -7.96 3.05
N ILE A 244 -20.93 -8.63 2.13
CA ILE A 244 -20.67 -8.12 0.77
C ILE A 244 -21.98 -7.80 0.07
N GLN A 245 -22.94 -8.72 0.09
CA GLN A 245 -24.23 -8.51 -0.57
C GLN A 245 -25.06 -7.42 0.11
N THR A 246 -25.01 -7.29 1.44
CA THR A 246 -25.73 -6.23 2.16
C THR A 246 -25.16 -4.87 1.82
N LEU A 247 -23.83 -4.69 1.93
CA LEU A 247 -23.16 -3.42 1.60
C LEU A 247 -23.31 -3.07 0.12
N GLY A 248 -23.25 -4.05 -0.78
CA GLY A 248 -23.40 -3.84 -2.22
C GLY A 248 -24.83 -3.51 -2.67
N ASN A 249 -25.87 -3.93 -1.93
CA ASN A 249 -27.28 -3.64 -2.24
C ASN A 249 -27.89 -2.54 -1.34
N MET A 250 -27.05 -1.85 -0.58
CA MET A 250 -27.44 -0.76 0.30
C MET A 250 -27.96 0.45 -0.51
N VAL A 251 -29.13 0.97 -0.15
CA VAL A 251 -29.73 2.15 -0.77
C VAL A 251 -30.18 3.13 0.33
N PRO A 252 -29.64 4.36 0.38
CA PRO A 252 -28.55 4.89 -0.45
C PRO A 252 -27.23 4.14 -0.20
N SER A 253 -26.40 4.00 -1.23
CA SER A 253 -25.11 3.29 -1.13
C SER A 253 -24.04 4.15 -0.45
N VAL A 254 -22.98 3.52 0.09
CA VAL A 254 -21.89 4.25 0.77
C VAL A 254 -21.31 5.41 -0.07
N PRO A 255 -21.02 5.26 -1.38
CA PRO A 255 -20.58 6.37 -2.22
C PRO A 255 -21.59 7.53 -2.30
N VAL A 256 -22.89 7.22 -2.35
CA VAL A 256 -23.97 8.23 -2.38
C VAL A 256 -24.07 8.94 -1.03
N CYS A 257 -23.96 8.21 0.09
CA CYS A 257 -23.91 8.80 1.41
C CYS A 257 -22.72 9.77 1.55
N VAL A 258 -21.52 9.33 1.18
CA VAL A 258 -20.31 10.15 1.25
C VAL A 258 -20.43 11.40 0.36
N SER A 259 -20.80 11.25 -0.91
CA SER A 259 -20.98 12.41 -1.82
C SER A 259 -22.03 13.38 -1.30
N SER A 260 -23.19 12.90 -0.86
CA SER A 260 -24.26 13.75 -0.32
C SER A 260 -23.84 14.49 0.96
N ALA A 261 -23.00 13.89 1.81
CA ALA A 261 -22.45 14.54 2.98
C ALA A 261 -21.48 15.66 2.60
N LEU A 262 -20.60 15.41 1.63
CA LEU A 262 -19.58 16.37 1.17
C LEU A 262 -20.17 17.54 0.37
N GLU A 263 -21.26 17.32 -0.36
CA GLU A 263 -22.00 18.36 -1.09
C GLU A 263 -22.73 19.33 -0.14
N ARG A 264 -23.20 18.84 1.01
CA ARG A 264 -23.87 19.66 2.04
C ARG A 264 -22.89 20.50 2.87
N CYS A 265 -21.61 20.13 2.88
CA CYS A 265 -20.59 20.84 3.63
C CYS A 265 -20.02 22.04 2.86
N ASP A 266 -19.80 23.13 3.59
CA ASP A 266 -18.97 24.24 3.13
C ASP A 266 -17.55 23.76 2.78
N PRO A 267 -16.85 24.46 1.86
CA PRO A 267 -15.50 24.06 1.44
C PRO A 267 -14.49 23.97 2.59
N GLU A 268 -14.68 24.73 3.67
CA GLU A 268 -13.85 24.69 4.89
C GLU A 268 -14.01 23.38 5.69
N GLY A 269 -15.23 22.84 5.75
CA GLY A 269 -15.55 21.63 6.53
C GLY A 269 -15.48 20.34 5.73
N ARG A 270 -15.40 20.43 4.39
CA ARG A 270 -15.48 19.26 3.49
C ARG A 270 -14.40 18.21 3.77
N LEU A 271 -13.16 18.63 3.99
CA LEU A 271 -12.06 17.69 4.25
C LEU A 271 -12.20 17.01 5.61
N GLU A 272 -12.63 17.73 6.65
CA GLU A 272 -12.83 17.12 7.97
C GLU A 272 -14.00 16.14 7.96
N ALA A 273 -15.11 16.47 7.28
CA ALA A 273 -16.23 15.55 7.09
C ALA A 273 -15.80 14.26 6.37
N LEU A 274 -14.95 14.36 5.34
CA LEU A 274 -14.37 13.19 4.66
C LEU A 274 -13.52 12.34 5.61
N LEU A 275 -12.69 12.98 6.44
CA LEU A 275 -11.82 12.30 7.40
C LEU A 275 -12.62 11.59 8.49
N GLU A 276 -13.70 12.20 8.96
CA GLU A 276 -14.63 11.61 9.93
C GLU A 276 -15.31 10.37 9.34
N LEU A 277 -15.88 10.46 8.14
CA LEU A 277 -16.53 9.34 7.45
C LEU A 277 -15.54 8.18 7.20
N HIS A 278 -14.34 8.50 6.68
CA HIS A 278 -13.29 7.52 6.48
C HIS A 278 -12.84 6.89 7.78
N HIS A 279 -12.74 7.67 8.87
CA HIS A 279 -12.37 7.15 10.18
C HIS A 279 -13.42 6.15 10.69
N THR A 280 -14.71 6.47 10.57
CA THR A 280 -15.81 5.55 10.94
C THR A 280 -15.80 4.27 10.13
N THR A 281 -15.53 4.33 8.82
CA THR A 281 -15.34 3.11 8.03
C THR A 281 -14.06 2.36 8.44
N SER A 282 -12.97 3.07 8.75
CA SER A 282 -11.70 2.47 9.16
C SER A 282 -11.80 1.73 10.51
N THR A 283 -12.47 2.32 11.51
CA THR A 283 -12.72 1.66 12.80
C THR A 283 -13.51 0.38 12.63
N PHE A 284 -14.56 0.41 11.78
CA PHE A 284 -15.30 -0.80 11.42
C PHE A 284 -14.42 -1.85 10.72
N THR A 285 -13.58 -1.45 9.76
CA THR A 285 -12.67 -2.38 9.06
C THR A 285 -11.65 -3.01 10.01
N HIS A 286 -11.12 -2.26 10.98
CA HIS A 286 -10.20 -2.80 11.99
C HIS A 286 -10.91 -3.77 12.96
N SER A 287 -12.16 -3.47 13.34
CA SER A 287 -12.98 -4.39 14.13
C SER A 287 -13.23 -5.70 13.38
N LEU A 288 -13.55 -5.63 12.08
CA LEU A 288 -13.69 -6.81 11.22
C LEU A 288 -12.37 -7.55 11.01
N GLU A 289 -11.25 -6.84 10.84
CA GLU A 289 -9.92 -7.45 10.74
C GLU A 289 -9.59 -8.25 12.00
N ALA A 290 -9.78 -7.66 13.19
CA ALA A 290 -9.54 -8.33 14.47
C ALA A 290 -10.43 -9.58 14.63
N ALA A 291 -11.68 -9.50 14.17
CA ALA A 291 -12.63 -10.60 14.26
C ALA A 291 -12.34 -11.72 13.23
N THR A 292 -11.81 -11.37 12.05
CA THR A 292 -11.47 -12.31 10.97
C THR A 292 -10.06 -12.89 11.08
N LEU A 293 -9.16 -12.25 11.84
CA LEU A 293 -7.76 -12.65 12.05
C LEU A 293 -7.54 -14.16 12.31
N PRO A 294 -8.29 -14.82 13.21
CA PRO A 294 -8.09 -16.25 13.48
C PRO A 294 -8.48 -17.20 12.34
N HIS A 295 -9.11 -16.71 11.26
CA HIS A 295 -9.68 -17.54 10.19
C HIS A 295 -9.29 -17.10 8.77
N LEU A 296 -8.20 -16.34 8.64
CA LEU A 296 -7.74 -15.77 7.36
C LEU A 296 -7.51 -16.80 6.25
N GLU A 297 -6.98 -17.98 6.61
CA GLU A 297 -6.64 -19.03 5.64
C GLU A 297 -7.86 -19.61 4.94
N ALA A 298 -9.05 -19.46 5.52
CA ALA A 298 -10.26 -20.08 5.01
C ALA A 298 -10.87 -19.34 3.80
N ASN A 299 -10.69 -18.00 3.68
CA ASN A 299 -11.44 -17.18 2.71
C ASN A 299 -10.71 -15.92 2.18
N PRO A 300 -9.50 -16.01 1.62
CA PRO A 300 -8.74 -14.84 1.20
C PRO A 300 -9.44 -14.02 0.11
N MET A 301 -10.02 -14.67 -0.91
CA MET A 301 -10.64 -13.99 -2.05
C MET A 301 -11.90 -13.20 -1.67
N LYS A 302 -12.77 -13.79 -0.82
CA LYS A 302 -13.99 -13.12 -0.36
C LYS A 302 -13.70 -12.01 0.64
N LEU A 303 -12.67 -12.17 1.47
CA LEU A 303 -12.20 -11.07 2.32
C LEU A 303 -11.65 -9.91 1.47
N CYS A 304 -10.90 -10.16 0.40
CA CYS A 304 -10.49 -9.12 -0.54
C CYS A 304 -11.67 -8.36 -1.15
N GLU A 305 -12.74 -9.07 -1.54
CA GLU A 305 -13.97 -8.47 -2.07
C GLU A 305 -14.65 -7.56 -1.03
N LEU A 306 -14.78 -8.03 0.22
CA LEU A 306 -15.33 -7.24 1.34
C LEU A 306 -14.50 -5.97 1.60
N VAL A 307 -13.17 -6.09 1.62
CA VAL A 307 -12.26 -4.94 1.78
C VAL A 307 -12.49 -3.91 0.67
N CYS A 308 -12.66 -4.35 -0.58
CA CYS A 308 -12.93 -3.44 -1.68
C CYS A 308 -14.27 -2.71 -1.51
N VAL A 309 -15.34 -3.42 -1.16
CA VAL A 309 -16.66 -2.81 -0.96
C VAL A 309 -16.65 -1.70 0.09
N LEU A 310 -15.81 -1.82 1.13
CA LEU A 310 -15.71 -0.83 2.20
C LEU A 310 -14.78 0.36 1.87
N LEU A 311 -13.63 0.11 1.25
CA LEU A 311 -12.59 1.13 1.07
C LEU A 311 -12.62 1.81 -0.31
N GLU A 312 -13.14 1.14 -1.34
CA GLU A 312 -13.25 1.70 -2.69
C GLU A 312 -14.09 2.99 -2.81
N PRO A 313 -15.17 3.21 -2.01
CA PRO A 313 -15.89 4.48 -1.99
C PRO A 313 -15.01 5.71 -1.69
N TYR A 314 -13.90 5.54 -0.97
CA TYR A 314 -12.99 6.63 -0.59
C TYR A 314 -11.84 6.82 -1.57
N LYS A 315 -11.62 5.89 -2.51
CA LYS A 315 -10.48 5.87 -3.42
C LYS A 315 -10.37 7.15 -4.26
N SER A 316 -11.47 7.65 -4.82
CA SER A 316 -11.47 8.88 -5.62
C SER A 316 -10.98 10.08 -4.81
N TYR A 317 -11.48 10.21 -3.58
CA TYR A 317 -11.11 11.30 -2.67
C TYR A 317 -9.68 11.16 -2.15
N GLN A 318 -9.20 9.93 -1.92
CA GLN A 318 -7.81 9.67 -1.57
C GLN A 318 -6.83 10.06 -2.68
N LEU A 319 -7.19 9.84 -3.96
CA LEU A 319 -6.39 10.29 -5.11
C LEU A 319 -6.41 11.82 -5.25
N GLN A 320 -7.54 12.46 -4.96
CA GLN A 320 -7.70 13.93 -4.99
C GLN A 320 -7.24 14.64 -3.71
N TYR A 321 -6.66 13.92 -2.75
CA TYR A 321 -6.31 14.47 -1.43
C TYR A 321 -5.41 15.72 -1.53
N GLY A 322 -4.48 15.77 -2.49
CA GLY A 322 -3.60 16.92 -2.67
C GLY A 322 -4.36 18.23 -2.93
N GLU A 323 -5.38 18.19 -3.79
CA GLU A 323 -6.22 19.34 -4.12
C GLU A 323 -7.12 19.73 -2.94
N LEU A 324 -7.71 18.74 -2.27
CA LEU A 324 -8.59 18.96 -1.12
C LEU A 324 -7.84 19.58 0.07
N GLU A 325 -6.63 19.09 0.37
CA GLU A 325 -5.79 19.65 1.43
C GLU A 325 -5.24 21.03 1.05
N GLU A 326 -4.89 21.26 -0.22
CA GLU A 326 -4.48 22.60 -0.68
C GLU A 326 -5.60 23.63 -0.46
N VAL A 327 -6.82 23.36 -0.92
CA VAL A 327 -7.96 24.27 -0.73
C VAL A 327 -8.20 24.53 0.76
N ASN A 328 -8.21 23.48 1.58
CA ASN A 328 -8.39 23.61 3.02
C ASN A 328 -7.29 24.48 3.68
N LEU A 329 -6.02 24.21 3.38
CA LEU A 329 -4.90 24.98 3.91
C LEU A 329 -4.91 26.43 3.45
N LEU A 330 -5.24 26.69 2.18
CA LEU A 330 -5.32 28.04 1.64
C LEU A 330 -6.44 28.84 2.31
N ILE A 331 -7.60 28.24 2.61
CA ILE A 331 -8.66 28.93 3.34
C ILE A 331 -8.22 29.23 4.78
N GLN A 332 -7.66 28.23 5.48
CA GLN A 332 -7.23 28.40 6.87
C GLN A 332 -6.11 29.44 7.04
N ILE A 333 -5.13 29.48 6.11
CA ILE A 333 -4.06 30.50 6.17
C ILE A 333 -4.56 31.91 5.78
N SER A 334 -5.57 32.01 4.88
CA SER A 334 -6.24 33.28 4.58
C SER A 334 -6.89 33.91 5.80
N ALA A 335 -7.39 33.09 6.72
CA ALA A 335 -8.03 33.54 7.95
C ALA A 335 -7.01 34.01 9.01
N VAL A 336 -5.70 33.79 8.80
CA VAL A 336 -4.65 34.28 9.70
C VAL A 336 -4.34 35.74 9.35
N PRO A 337 -4.72 36.73 10.18
CA PRO A 337 -4.41 38.11 9.90
C PRO A 337 -2.91 38.37 10.04
N LEU A 338 -2.30 38.99 9.03
CA LEU A 338 -0.92 39.49 9.10
C LEU A 338 -0.86 41.03 9.13
N GLU A 339 -1.87 41.69 8.56
CA GLU A 339 -1.96 43.16 8.50
C GLU A 339 -3.18 43.65 9.28
N HIS A 340 -2.94 44.26 10.44
CA HIS A 340 -3.94 44.99 11.19
C HIS A 340 -3.30 46.15 11.96
N GLY A 341 -4.01 47.28 12.06
CA GLY A 341 -3.64 48.38 12.94
C GLY A 341 -2.29 49.04 12.66
N GLU A 342 -1.56 49.34 13.73
CA GLU A 342 -0.27 50.03 13.69
C GLU A 342 0.89 49.07 13.37
N VAL A 343 2.09 49.61 13.17
CA VAL A 343 3.29 48.80 12.86
C VAL A 343 3.59 47.80 13.97
N MET A 344 3.38 48.18 15.24
CA MET A 344 3.60 47.29 16.39
C MET A 344 2.68 46.07 16.37
N ASP A 345 1.40 46.28 16.05
CA ASP A 345 0.40 45.23 15.95
C ASP A 345 0.74 44.27 14.81
N CYS A 346 1.12 44.82 13.64
CA CYS A 346 1.57 44.02 12.50
C CYS A 346 2.78 43.15 12.88
N VAL A 347 3.76 43.68 13.61
CA VAL A 347 4.94 42.91 14.05
C VAL A 347 4.55 41.80 15.03
N GLN A 348 3.60 42.05 15.92
CA GLN A 348 3.11 41.06 16.87
C GLN A 348 2.31 39.95 16.16
N GLU A 349 1.44 40.29 15.21
CA GLU A 349 0.70 39.34 14.40
C GLU A 349 1.62 38.50 13.52
N LEU A 350 2.64 39.10 12.90
CA LEU A 350 3.69 38.36 12.18
C LEU A 350 4.35 37.32 13.10
N SER A 351 4.68 37.67 14.35
CA SER A 351 5.25 36.73 15.30
C SER A 351 4.30 35.59 15.69
N GLN A 352 3.01 35.87 15.89
CA GLN A 352 2.01 34.86 16.24
C GLN A 352 1.66 33.96 15.04
N SER A 353 1.74 34.49 13.83
CA SER A 353 1.44 33.75 12.60
C SER A 353 2.37 32.56 12.37
N VAL A 354 3.62 32.61 12.85
CA VAL A 354 4.59 31.51 12.74
C VAL A 354 4.06 30.25 13.42
N ALA A 355 3.57 30.37 14.67
CA ALA A 355 3.03 29.23 15.40
C ALA A 355 1.78 28.64 14.71
N LYS A 356 0.90 29.52 14.18
CA LYS A 356 -0.28 29.10 13.43
C LYS A 356 0.10 28.36 12.14
N LEU A 357 1.07 28.88 11.37
CA LEU A 357 1.55 28.23 10.13
C LEU A 357 2.02 26.79 10.38
N PHE A 358 2.86 26.57 11.39
CA PHE A 358 3.37 25.22 11.66
C PHE A 358 2.34 24.31 12.32
N SER A 359 1.35 24.86 13.05
CA SER A 359 0.19 24.09 13.50
C SER A 359 -0.65 23.59 12.31
N LEU A 360 -0.90 24.44 11.32
CA LEU A 360 -1.59 24.07 10.07
C LEU A 360 -0.81 23.02 9.28
N ALA A 361 0.50 23.24 9.11
CA ALA A 361 1.38 22.31 8.40
C ALA A 361 1.45 20.94 9.12
N GLY A 362 1.57 20.92 10.45
CA GLY A 362 1.56 19.71 11.25
C GLY A 362 0.22 18.96 11.15
N GLY A 363 -0.90 19.68 11.23
CA GLY A 363 -2.24 19.11 11.04
C GLY A 363 -2.42 18.46 9.66
N ALA A 364 -1.85 19.05 8.60
CA ALA A 364 -1.89 18.45 7.26
C ALA A 364 -1.16 17.11 7.21
N VAL A 365 -0.02 16.98 7.90
CA VAL A 365 0.69 15.69 8.00
C VAL A 365 -0.16 14.64 8.70
N GLU A 366 -0.83 15.01 9.80
CA GLU A 366 -1.71 14.09 10.53
C GLU A 366 -2.92 13.66 9.70
N ARG A 367 -3.57 14.60 9.01
CA ARG A 367 -4.69 14.32 8.10
C ARG A 367 -4.27 13.39 6.95
N CYS A 368 -3.10 13.61 6.36
CA CYS A 368 -2.55 12.74 5.32
C CYS A 368 -2.37 11.30 5.81
N VAL A 369 -1.86 11.13 7.04
CA VAL A 369 -1.71 9.78 7.64
C VAL A 369 -3.08 9.16 7.93
N ARG A 370 -4.02 9.92 8.50
CA ARG A 370 -5.37 9.44 8.82
C ARG A 370 -6.15 8.95 7.58
N LEU A 371 -6.03 9.64 6.44
CA LEU A 371 -6.79 9.30 5.23
C LEU A 371 -6.12 8.24 4.37
N SER A 372 -4.78 8.21 4.33
CA SER A 372 -4.04 7.51 3.28
C SER A 372 -2.88 6.63 3.76
N ASP A 373 -2.71 6.46 5.08
CA ASP A 373 -1.60 5.73 5.67
C ASP A 373 -0.20 6.26 5.26
N GLY A 374 -0.15 7.52 4.80
CA GLY A 374 1.07 8.15 4.28
C GLY A 374 1.36 7.87 2.80
N LEU A 375 0.46 7.24 2.05
CA LEU A 375 0.64 7.04 0.61
C LEU A 375 0.37 8.32 -0.20
N ALA A 376 -0.44 9.26 0.31
CA ALA A 376 -0.74 10.53 -0.37
C ALA A 376 0.34 11.61 -0.19
N VAL A 377 1.58 11.21 0.13
CA VAL A 377 2.70 12.14 0.44
C VAL A 377 3.02 13.09 -0.70
N ARG A 378 2.88 12.68 -1.96
CA ARG A 378 3.07 13.59 -3.10
C ARG A 378 2.03 14.72 -3.11
N GLY A 379 0.77 14.41 -2.85
CA GLY A 379 -0.31 15.39 -2.70
C GLY A 379 -0.08 16.29 -1.49
N LEU A 380 0.35 15.73 -0.36
CA LEU A 380 0.70 16.51 0.84
C LEU A 380 1.84 17.51 0.56
N LEU A 381 2.92 17.08 -0.11
CA LEU A 381 4.03 17.98 -0.46
C LEU A 381 3.59 19.10 -1.39
N HIS A 382 2.67 18.83 -2.32
CA HIS A 382 2.06 19.86 -3.16
C HIS A 382 1.29 20.90 -2.33
N ALA A 383 0.38 20.45 -1.46
CA ALA A 383 -0.41 21.32 -0.58
C ALA A 383 0.47 22.13 0.38
N LEU A 384 1.51 21.53 0.98
CA LEU A 384 2.46 22.23 1.84
C LEU A 384 3.25 23.31 1.07
N LYS A 385 3.67 23.03 -0.16
CA LYS A 385 4.33 24.04 -1.01
C LYS A 385 3.41 25.24 -1.28
N ALA A 386 2.13 24.98 -1.58
CA ALA A 386 1.14 26.04 -1.78
C ALA A 386 0.94 26.88 -0.50
N LEU A 387 0.80 26.24 0.66
CA LEU A 387 0.70 26.89 1.98
C LEU A 387 1.88 27.84 2.24
N PHE A 388 3.11 27.33 2.14
CA PHE A 388 4.30 28.16 2.39
C PHE A 388 4.45 29.28 1.35
N THR A 389 4.09 29.03 0.09
CA THR A 389 4.16 30.05 -0.97
C THR A 389 3.21 31.22 -0.68
N LYS A 390 1.97 30.90 -0.29
CA LYS A 390 0.99 31.90 0.11
C LYS A 390 1.43 32.68 1.35
N TYR A 391 1.86 31.98 2.40
CA TYR A 391 2.35 32.63 3.61
C TYR A 391 3.53 33.58 3.33
N VAL A 392 4.50 33.16 2.52
CA VAL A 392 5.63 34.03 2.15
C VAL A 392 5.16 35.26 1.36
N SER A 393 4.18 35.09 0.46
CA SER A 393 3.59 36.21 -0.27
C SER A 393 2.94 37.21 0.69
N ASP A 394 2.07 36.76 1.58
CA ASP A 394 1.33 37.61 2.52
C ASP A 394 2.27 38.26 3.56
N PHE A 395 3.32 37.56 3.98
CA PHE A 395 4.37 38.12 4.83
C PHE A 395 5.17 39.20 4.07
N SER A 396 5.54 38.96 2.81
CA SER A 396 6.23 39.94 1.98
C SER A 396 5.39 41.19 1.72
N THR A 397 4.08 41.08 1.52
CA THR A 397 3.20 42.26 1.41
C THR A 397 3.13 43.02 2.72
N THR A 398 3.06 42.32 3.85
CA THR A 398 3.09 42.93 5.20
C THR A 398 4.40 43.69 5.44
N LEU A 399 5.54 43.13 5.04
CA LEU A 399 6.83 43.80 5.09
C LEU A 399 6.86 45.09 4.26
N GLN A 400 6.27 45.07 3.06
CA GLN A 400 6.16 46.27 2.22
C GLN A 400 5.22 47.31 2.83
N SER A 401 4.11 46.88 3.43
CA SER A 401 3.17 47.72 4.17
C SER A 401 3.87 48.41 5.35
N ILE A 402 4.63 47.66 6.15
CA ILE A 402 5.46 48.19 7.25
C ILE A 402 6.51 49.17 6.73
N ARG A 403 7.20 48.84 5.63
CA ARG A 403 8.21 49.73 5.00
C ARG A 403 7.61 51.08 4.62
N ARG A 404 6.39 51.10 4.06
CA ARG A 404 5.65 52.32 3.73
C ARG A 404 5.19 53.07 4.98
N LYS A 405 4.61 52.38 5.98
CA LYS A 405 4.18 52.99 7.26
C LYS A 405 5.36 53.62 8.02
N CYS A 406 6.55 53.05 7.92
CA CYS A 406 7.79 53.59 8.49
C CYS A 406 8.43 54.72 7.66
N LYS A 407 7.82 55.13 6.52
CA LYS A 407 8.31 56.20 5.63
C LYS A 407 9.77 56.02 5.17
N LEU A 408 10.21 54.78 4.98
CA LEU A 408 11.60 54.48 4.63
C LEU A 408 11.99 54.87 3.18
N GLU A 409 11.03 55.33 2.39
CA GLU A 409 11.19 55.73 0.99
C GLU A 409 11.06 57.25 0.77
N GLU A 410 10.62 58.01 1.78
CA GLU A 410 10.46 59.46 1.69
C GLU A 410 11.73 60.18 2.16
N MET A 411 12.21 61.15 1.36
CA MET A 411 13.24 62.09 1.80
C MET A 411 12.59 63.11 2.75
N PRO A 412 13.23 63.49 3.87
CA PRO A 412 12.59 64.28 4.91
C PRO A 412 12.45 65.72 4.44
N THR A 413 11.27 66.29 4.62
CA THR A 413 10.97 67.71 4.36
C THR A 413 11.04 68.57 5.63
N SER A 414 11.20 67.97 6.81
CA SER A 414 11.20 68.68 8.10
C SER A 414 12.61 69.13 8.53
N SER A 415 12.66 70.35 9.08
CA SER A 415 13.86 71.02 9.60
C SER A 415 14.27 70.58 11.01
N VAL A 416 13.56 69.63 11.63
CA VAL A 416 13.79 69.18 13.00
C VAL A 416 14.08 67.68 13.00
N PHE A 417 15.21 67.29 13.59
CA PHE A 417 15.54 65.88 13.81
C PHE A 417 14.74 65.30 14.98
N GLN A 418 14.12 64.14 14.80
CA GLN A 418 13.55 63.33 15.86
C GLN A 418 14.24 61.96 15.87
N GLU A 419 14.78 61.55 17.02
CA GLU A 419 15.45 60.25 17.22
C GLU A 419 14.43 59.09 17.29
N ASP A 420 13.84 58.74 16.15
CA ASP A 420 12.87 57.65 16.09
C ASP A 420 13.53 56.33 15.68
N TRP A 421 14.02 55.59 16.69
CA TRP A 421 14.58 54.23 16.53
C TRP A 421 13.51 53.12 16.49
N THR A 422 12.23 53.49 16.59
CA THR A 422 11.09 52.54 16.61
C THR A 422 11.05 51.67 15.37
N ALA A 423 11.32 52.23 14.19
CA ALA A 423 11.41 51.49 12.93
C ALA A 423 12.51 50.41 12.99
N PHE A 424 13.69 50.75 13.52
CA PHE A 424 14.79 49.79 13.69
C PHE A 424 14.45 48.70 14.70
N GLN A 425 13.89 49.05 15.86
CA GLN A 425 13.44 48.09 16.87
C GLN A 425 12.41 47.10 16.32
N ASN A 426 11.47 47.58 15.50
CA ASN A 426 10.49 46.75 14.81
C ASN A 426 11.13 45.83 13.78
N SER A 427 12.10 46.34 13.02
CA SER A 427 12.86 45.55 12.06
C SER A 427 13.65 44.42 12.71
N VAL A 428 14.26 44.67 13.88
CA VAL A 428 14.99 43.65 14.65
C VAL A 428 14.03 42.56 15.16
N ARG A 429 12.84 42.94 15.64
CA ARG A 429 11.80 41.97 16.04
C ARG A 429 11.37 41.09 14.87
N ILE A 430 11.16 41.69 13.69
CA ILE A 430 10.82 40.94 12.47
C ILE A 430 11.96 39.99 12.04
N ILE A 431 13.22 40.41 12.16
CA ILE A 431 14.38 39.52 11.91
C ILE A 431 14.38 38.35 12.89
N ALA A 432 14.09 38.59 14.17
CA ALA A 432 13.96 37.52 15.16
C ALA A 432 12.82 36.55 14.78
N THR A 433 11.67 37.07 14.32
CA THR A 433 10.56 36.26 13.78
C THR A 433 10.99 35.44 12.56
N CYS A 434 11.74 36.02 11.61
CA CYS A 434 12.27 35.30 10.45
C CYS A 434 13.28 34.20 10.85
N GLY A 435 14.10 34.46 11.86
CA GLY A 435 15.02 33.48 12.43
C GLY A 435 14.28 32.30 13.07
N GLU A 436 13.23 32.59 13.85
CA GLU A 436 12.36 31.57 14.44
C GLU A 436 11.62 30.75 13.37
N LEU A 437 11.10 31.42 12.34
CA LEU A 437 10.45 30.79 11.19
C LEU A 437 11.39 29.81 10.47
N LEU A 438 12.65 30.19 10.22
CA LEU A 438 13.64 29.30 9.61
C LEU A 438 14.02 28.12 10.52
N ARG A 439 14.12 28.36 11.83
CA ARG A 439 14.42 27.32 12.82
C ARG A 439 13.29 26.29 12.90
N GLN A 440 12.05 26.75 13.04
CA GLN A 440 10.87 25.87 13.07
C GLN A 440 10.70 25.13 11.74
N PHE A 441 10.98 25.79 10.60
CA PHE A 441 10.95 25.13 9.29
C PHE A 441 11.93 23.96 9.18
N GLY A 442 13.17 24.15 9.68
CA GLY A 442 14.16 23.08 9.72
C GLY A 442 13.73 21.90 10.59
N ALA A 443 13.15 22.17 11.77
CA ALA A 443 12.60 21.13 12.64
C ALA A 443 11.41 20.40 12.00
N PHE A 444 10.50 21.15 11.35
CA PHE A 444 9.33 20.60 10.67
C PHE A 444 9.73 19.67 9.52
N GLU A 445 10.70 20.03 8.67
CA GLU A 445 11.13 19.17 7.56
C GLU A 445 11.71 17.83 8.05
N GLN A 446 12.47 17.86 9.15
CA GLN A 446 12.97 16.63 9.79
C GLN A 446 11.81 15.77 10.35
N GLN A 447 10.85 16.39 11.04
CA GLN A 447 9.67 15.70 11.56
C GLN A 447 8.83 15.09 10.43
N LEU A 448 8.63 15.83 9.33
CA LEU A 448 7.92 15.38 8.14
C LEU A 448 8.58 14.13 7.54
N SER A 449 9.90 14.18 7.31
CA SER A 449 10.66 13.04 6.78
C SER A 449 10.54 11.81 7.68
N ASN A 450 10.68 11.98 8.99
CA ASN A 450 10.58 10.87 9.95
C ASN A 450 9.17 10.28 10.00
N LYS A 451 8.13 11.12 9.95
CA LYS A 451 6.74 10.68 9.95
C LYS A 451 6.39 9.93 8.66
N ILE A 452 6.83 10.42 7.51
CA ILE A 452 6.67 9.76 6.20
C ILE A 452 7.35 8.41 6.20
N LEU A 453 8.61 8.33 6.64
CA LEU A 453 9.34 7.05 6.68
C LEU A 453 8.73 6.07 7.70
N GLY A 454 8.27 6.55 8.86
CA GLY A 454 7.62 5.70 9.86
C GLY A 454 6.26 5.14 9.42
N THR A 455 5.53 5.86 8.56
CA THR A 455 4.19 5.47 8.11
C THR A 455 4.18 4.84 6.73
N ALA A 456 4.75 5.47 5.71
CA ALA A 456 4.78 4.93 4.36
C ALA A 456 5.94 3.94 4.13
N GLY A 457 6.95 3.94 5.01
CA GLY A 457 8.09 3.01 4.91
C GLY A 457 7.72 1.54 5.06
N LYS A 458 6.59 1.19 5.70
CA LYS A 458 6.07 -0.20 5.76
C LYS A 458 5.75 -0.80 4.38
N TYR A 459 5.56 0.05 3.37
CA TYR A 459 5.32 -0.37 1.98
C TYR A 459 6.60 -0.54 1.15
N LEU A 460 7.75 -0.06 1.64
CA LEU A 460 9.04 -0.42 1.05
C LEU A 460 9.29 -1.89 1.37
N SER A 461 9.19 -2.78 0.38
CA SER A 461 9.69 -4.14 0.55
C SER A 461 11.20 -4.10 0.79
N GLU A 462 11.75 -5.04 1.56
CA GLU A 462 13.21 -5.22 1.69
C GLU A 462 13.89 -5.43 0.33
N SER A 463 13.12 -5.73 -0.72
CA SER A 463 13.53 -6.02 -2.09
C SER A 463 13.33 -4.87 -3.10
N TYR A 464 12.81 -3.69 -2.71
CA TYR A 464 12.60 -2.61 -3.68
C TYR A 464 13.96 -2.02 -4.12
N SER A 465 14.42 -2.42 -5.31
CA SER A 465 15.56 -1.82 -6.00
C SER A 465 15.07 -1.14 -7.27
N PRO A 466 15.32 0.17 -7.48
CA PRO A 466 14.87 0.87 -8.69
C PRO A 466 15.54 0.39 -10.00
N ARG A 467 16.47 -0.58 -9.92
CA ARG A 467 17.23 -1.11 -11.06
C ARG A 467 16.77 -2.49 -11.55
N SER A 468 15.74 -3.10 -10.95
CA SER A 468 15.09 -4.25 -11.58
C SER A 468 14.19 -3.74 -12.70
N LEU A 469 14.57 -4.00 -13.96
CA LEU A 469 13.70 -3.86 -15.13
C LEU A 469 12.32 -4.49 -14.81
N PRO A 470 11.21 -3.93 -15.35
CA PRO A 470 9.94 -4.64 -15.33
C PRO A 470 10.09 -5.86 -16.22
N ALA A 471 10.53 -6.98 -15.65
CA ALA A 471 10.41 -8.25 -16.32
C ALA A 471 8.92 -8.45 -16.55
N ILE A 472 8.55 -8.56 -17.83
CA ILE A 472 7.30 -9.15 -18.26
C ILE A 472 7.30 -10.57 -17.72
N GLN A 473 6.90 -10.74 -16.47
CA GLN A 473 6.28 -11.96 -16.01
C GLN A 473 4.81 -11.78 -16.35
N GLU A 474 4.40 -12.34 -17.48
CA GLU A 474 3.07 -12.90 -17.59
C GLU A 474 2.90 -13.85 -16.40
N VAL A 475 2.35 -13.33 -15.30
CA VAL A 475 1.92 -14.15 -14.18
C VAL A 475 0.67 -14.85 -14.66
N SER A 476 0.88 -16.04 -15.22
CA SER A 476 -0.15 -17.06 -15.35
C SER A 476 -0.94 -17.15 -14.05
N SER A 477 -2.26 -17.06 -14.18
CA SER A 477 -3.26 -16.82 -13.15
C SER A 477 -3.48 -17.97 -12.15
N SER A 478 -2.46 -18.76 -11.79
CA SER A 478 -2.67 -20.00 -11.03
C SER A 478 -1.83 -20.18 -9.75
N ASP A 479 -0.88 -19.31 -9.41
CA ASP A 479 -0.10 -19.46 -8.16
C ASP A 479 0.15 -18.13 -7.45
N ARG A 480 -0.90 -17.56 -6.85
CA ARG A 480 -0.73 -16.58 -5.76
C ARG A 480 -0.65 -17.32 -4.42
N LYS A 481 0.50 -17.91 -4.12
CA LYS A 481 0.91 -18.00 -2.71
C LYS A 481 1.49 -16.64 -2.34
N CYS A 482 0.76 -15.87 -1.53
CA CYS A 482 1.20 -14.56 -1.06
C CYS A 482 2.60 -14.67 -0.42
N PRO A 483 3.62 -13.94 -0.90
CA PRO A 483 4.99 -14.03 -0.35
C PRO A 483 5.16 -13.39 1.04
N SER A 484 4.11 -12.82 1.62
CA SER A 484 4.10 -12.34 3.00
C SER A 484 2.76 -12.72 3.61
N GLY A 485 2.75 -13.28 4.82
CA GLY A 485 1.54 -13.55 5.60
C GLY A 485 0.82 -12.28 6.09
N ARG A 486 0.68 -11.26 5.23
CA ARG A 486 -0.04 -10.02 5.49
C ARG A 486 -1.53 -10.26 5.24
N SER A 487 -2.38 -9.65 6.06
CA SER A 487 -3.82 -9.80 5.93
C SER A 487 -4.33 -9.12 4.65
N PRO A 488 -5.41 -9.60 4.00
CA PRO A 488 -6.06 -8.92 2.88
C PRO A 488 -6.42 -7.45 3.17
N TRP A 489 -6.64 -7.14 4.46
CA TRP A 489 -6.86 -5.80 4.98
C TRP A 489 -5.60 -4.91 4.86
N GLN A 490 -4.43 -5.46 5.16
CA GLN A 490 -3.12 -4.78 5.07
C GLN A 490 -2.56 -4.73 3.64
N GLU A 491 -3.00 -5.63 2.77
CA GLU A 491 -2.62 -5.65 1.35
C GLU A 491 -3.38 -4.61 0.51
N TYR A 492 -4.49 -4.05 1.02
CA TYR A 492 -5.25 -3.05 0.27
C TYR A 492 -4.42 -1.77 0.09
N ASN A 493 -4.11 -1.48 -1.17
CA ASN A 493 -3.42 -0.26 -1.56
C ASN A 493 -4.24 0.49 -2.61
N TYR A 494 -4.86 1.60 -2.19
CA TYR A 494 -5.69 2.42 -3.07
C TYR A 494 -4.88 3.02 -4.23
N LEU A 495 -3.63 3.41 -3.97
CA LEU A 495 -2.75 4.09 -4.94
C LEU A 495 -2.27 3.10 -6.01
N GLN A 496 -1.89 1.88 -5.64
CA GLN A 496 -1.52 0.84 -6.61
C GLN A 496 -2.69 0.46 -7.52
N LYS A 497 -3.91 0.38 -6.97
CA LYS A 497 -5.15 0.08 -7.71
C LYS A 497 -5.70 1.26 -8.52
N GLY A 498 -5.33 2.50 -8.17
CA GLY A 498 -5.88 3.73 -8.76
C GLY A 498 -4.94 4.39 -9.76
N ASN A 499 -3.68 4.54 -9.38
CA ASN A 499 -2.66 5.20 -10.18
C ASN A 499 -1.28 4.58 -9.90
N THR A 500 -0.94 3.54 -10.66
CA THR A 500 0.33 2.81 -10.51
C THR A 500 1.56 3.69 -10.77
N ALA A 501 1.44 4.72 -11.63
CA ALA A 501 2.53 5.64 -11.92
C ALA A 501 2.84 6.54 -10.70
N GLU A 502 1.81 7.07 -10.05
CA GLU A 502 1.98 7.82 -8.79
C GLU A 502 2.53 6.94 -7.67
N TYR A 503 2.07 5.69 -7.57
CA TYR A 503 2.61 4.72 -6.61
C TYR A 503 4.12 4.52 -6.79
N ASN A 504 4.58 4.24 -8.02
CA ASN A 504 6.01 4.09 -8.31
C ASN A 504 6.79 5.35 -7.94
N GLY A 505 6.21 6.51 -8.23
CA GLY A 505 6.79 7.77 -7.87
C GLY A 505 6.87 8.02 -6.35
N VAL A 506 5.90 7.57 -5.56
CA VAL A 506 5.96 7.61 -4.10
C VAL A 506 7.06 6.67 -3.61
N MET A 507 7.20 5.47 -4.18
CA MET A 507 8.25 4.52 -3.82
C MET A 507 9.65 5.07 -4.11
N GLU A 508 9.85 5.73 -5.26
CA GLU A 508 11.09 6.45 -5.56
C GLU A 508 11.40 7.55 -4.53
N LEU A 509 10.38 8.33 -4.15
CA LEU A 509 10.52 9.38 -3.14
C LEU A 509 10.93 8.78 -1.79
N LEU A 510 10.27 7.71 -1.34
CA LEU A 510 10.59 7.02 -0.09
C LEU A 510 12.00 6.41 -0.11
N TYR A 511 12.42 5.84 -1.24
CA TYR A 511 13.78 5.33 -1.41
C TYR A 511 14.81 6.46 -1.31
N SER A 512 14.56 7.58 -2.00
CA SER A 512 15.44 8.75 -1.94
C SER A 512 15.55 9.30 -0.52
N LEU A 513 14.43 9.39 0.22
CA LEU A 513 14.42 9.83 1.62
C LEU A 513 15.24 8.92 2.53
N LYS A 514 15.15 7.59 2.32
CA LYS A 514 15.95 6.62 3.07
C LYS A 514 17.44 6.75 2.77
N ALA A 515 17.82 7.12 1.55
CA ALA A 515 19.21 7.23 1.10
C ALA A 515 19.86 8.59 1.43
N THR A 516 19.16 9.70 1.23
CA THR A 516 19.73 11.07 1.30
C THR A 516 19.32 11.84 2.56
N GLY A 517 18.42 11.30 3.37
CA GLY A 517 17.86 11.99 4.54
C GLY A 517 16.91 13.14 4.18
N ALA A 518 16.45 13.88 5.20
CA ALA A 518 15.36 14.85 5.15
C ALA A 518 15.59 16.10 4.25
N SER A 519 16.77 16.27 3.68
CA SER A 519 17.33 17.57 3.25
C SER A 519 16.67 18.24 2.04
N SER A 520 15.75 17.59 1.33
CA SER A 520 15.31 18.03 0.00
C SER A 520 13.79 18.13 -0.23
N LEU A 521 12.95 17.77 0.73
CA LEU A 521 11.50 17.71 0.51
C LEU A 521 10.88 19.08 0.19
N LEU A 522 11.32 20.13 0.87
CA LEU A 522 10.75 21.48 0.75
C LEU A 522 11.82 22.53 0.42
N ALA A 523 12.72 22.22 -0.51
CA ALA A 523 13.81 23.10 -0.92
C ALA A 523 13.34 24.47 -1.47
N GLU A 524 12.25 24.49 -2.25
CA GLU A 524 11.64 25.71 -2.81
C GLU A 524 11.11 26.65 -1.70
N PRO A 525 10.23 26.19 -0.77
CA PRO A 525 9.84 26.96 0.41
C PRO A 525 11.03 27.43 1.25
N ARG A 526 12.04 26.59 1.47
CA ARG A 526 13.26 26.98 2.21
C ARG A 526 13.95 28.18 1.57
N ALA A 527 14.12 28.16 0.25
CA ALA A 527 14.72 29.26 -0.48
C ALA A 527 13.86 30.53 -0.42
N ALA A 528 12.53 30.40 -0.48
CA ALA A 528 11.61 31.52 -0.33
C ALA A 528 11.69 32.17 1.06
N LEU A 529 11.68 31.37 2.14
CA LEU A 529 11.86 31.85 3.52
C LEU A 529 13.23 32.52 3.75
N THR A 530 14.28 31.98 3.13
CA THR A 530 15.62 32.60 3.19
C THR A 530 15.64 33.97 2.50
N ARG A 531 14.95 34.10 1.36
CA ARG A 531 14.77 35.41 0.69
C ARG A 531 13.94 36.38 1.53
N LEU A 532 12.91 35.90 2.22
CA LEU A 532 12.11 36.71 3.13
C LEU A 532 12.96 37.27 4.29
N ASN A 533 13.81 36.43 4.88
CA ASN A 533 14.76 36.88 5.90
C ASN A 533 15.73 37.95 5.35
N GLN A 534 16.20 37.81 4.11
CA GLN A 534 17.03 38.83 3.47
C GLN A 534 16.27 40.16 3.28
N GLN A 535 14.96 40.12 2.96
CA GLN A 535 14.13 41.32 2.88
C GLN A 535 13.98 42.02 4.25
N ALA A 536 13.76 41.25 5.32
CA ALA A 536 13.71 41.78 6.68
C ALA A 536 15.04 42.43 7.11
N ASN A 537 16.17 41.81 6.77
CA ASN A 537 17.50 42.39 7.02
C ASN A 537 17.74 43.68 6.24
N ARG A 538 17.29 43.76 4.98
CA ARG A 538 17.35 45.00 4.19
C ARG A 538 16.49 46.10 4.81
N LEU A 539 15.31 45.78 5.33
CA LEU A 539 14.43 46.73 6.01
C LEU A 539 15.11 47.30 7.26
N ALA A 540 15.75 46.46 8.07
CA ALA A 540 16.55 46.92 9.21
C ALA A 540 17.71 47.82 8.78
N PHE A 541 18.45 47.43 7.75
CA PHE A 541 19.54 48.22 7.21
C PHE A 541 19.06 49.59 6.73
N ASP A 542 18.00 49.64 5.91
CA ASP A 542 17.42 50.87 5.40
C ASP A 542 16.95 51.78 6.53
N SER A 543 16.38 51.22 7.61
CA SER A 543 15.95 52.00 8.79
C SER A 543 17.10 52.70 9.52
N VAL A 544 18.25 52.04 9.67
CA VAL A 544 19.44 52.63 10.31
C VAL A 544 20.09 53.66 9.39
N PHE A 545 20.28 53.31 8.12
CA PHE A 545 20.98 54.17 7.17
C PHE A 545 20.20 55.42 6.81
N LEU A 546 18.86 55.38 6.80
CA LEU A 546 18.03 56.56 6.60
C LEU A 546 18.22 57.58 7.74
N GLN A 547 18.23 57.13 9.00
CA GLN A 547 18.48 58.01 10.15
C GLN A 547 19.87 58.66 10.08
N ILE A 548 20.89 57.90 9.71
CA ILE A 548 22.25 58.41 9.46
C ILE A 548 22.25 59.43 8.32
N LYS A 549 21.54 59.18 7.23
CA LYS A 549 21.45 60.07 6.07
C LYS A 549 20.73 61.38 6.41
N HIS A 550 19.65 61.33 7.20
CA HIS A 550 18.91 62.50 7.67
C HIS A 550 19.79 63.41 8.53
N GLN A 551 20.51 62.83 9.48
CA GLN A 551 21.49 63.53 10.31
C GLN A 551 22.55 64.25 9.49
N ILE A 552 23.15 63.57 8.51
CA ILE A 552 24.17 64.17 7.63
C ILE A 552 23.57 65.31 6.79
N HIS A 553 22.36 65.15 6.24
CA HIS A 553 21.72 66.19 5.43
C HIS A 553 21.31 67.44 6.23
N GLN A 554 20.82 67.28 7.47
CA GLN A 554 20.41 68.40 8.32
C GLN A 554 21.61 69.21 8.84
N LEU A 555 22.80 68.61 8.88
CA LEU A 555 24.04 69.25 9.36
C LEU A 555 24.95 69.75 8.22
N LEU A 556 24.64 69.41 6.96
CA LEU A 556 25.27 69.96 5.75
C LEU A 556 24.65 71.26 5.14
N PRO A 557 23.84 72.12 5.80
CA PRO A 557 23.36 73.35 5.16
C PRO A 557 24.48 74.34 4.76
N SER A 558 25.71 74.17 5.26
CA SER A 558 26.81 75.13 5.10
C SER A 558 27.88 74.75 4.08
N TYR A 559 27.77 73.62 3.38
CA TYR A 559 28.60 73.33 2.20
C TYR A 559 27.78 73.50 0.91
N GLN A 560 27.18 74.67 0.74
CA GLN A 560 27.08 75.18 -0.63
C GLN A 560 28.51 75.37 -1.09
N SER A 561 28.89 74.67 -2.15
CA SER A 561 30.08 74.98 -2.91
C SER A 561 29.88 76.42 -3.40
N GLY A 562 30.40 77.38 -2.63
CA GLY A 562 30.56 78.74 -3.11
C GLY A 562 31.36 78.63 -4.40
N ASP A 563 30.73 79.01 -5.49
CA ASP A 563 31.41 79.32 -6.75
C ASP A 563 32.35 80.47 -6.43
N VAL A 564 33.60 80.15 -6.05
CA VAL A 564 34.62 81.15 -5.78
C VAL A 564 35.08 81.67 -7.13
N GLY A 565 34.47 82.77 -7.57
CA GLY A 565 34.96 83.55 -8.70
C GLY A 565 36.44 83.92 -8.51
N PRO A 566 37.25 83.92 -9.57
CA PRO A 566 38.69 84.11 -9.46
C PRO A 566 38.98 85.59 -9.20
N GLY A 567 39.02 86.01 -7.93
CA GLY A 567 39.26 87.42 -7.63
C GLY A 567 39.40 87.85 -6.17
N ASP A 568 38.98 87.06 -5.17
CA ASP A 568 39.05 87.53 -3.78
C ASP A 568 40.30 87.07 -3.03
N ARG A 569 40.95 88.07 -2.43
CA ARG A 569 42.23 88.00 -1.73
C ARG A 569 42.06 87.29 -0.39
N TYR A 570 42.97 86.35 -0.12
CA TYR A 570 43.15 85.64 1.14
C TYR A 570 43.48 86.58 2.32
N THR A 571 42.49 87.21 2.94
CA THR A 571 42.66 87.86 4.27
C THR A 571 41.37 87.89 5.08
N ASP A 572 40.59 86.80 5.10
CA ASP A 572 39.59 86.58 6.15
C ASP A 572 39.66 85.11 6.58
N ASP A 573 39.60 84.92 7.90
CA ASP A 573 39.88 83.72 8.68
C ASP A 573 39.83 82.38 7.92
N LEU A 574 40.99 81.73 7.80
CA LEU A 574 41.06 80.30 7.47
C LEU A 574 40.11 79.55 8.42
N PRO A 575 39.31 78.59 7.94
CA PRO A 575 38.45 77.79 8.80
C PRO A 575 39.34 77.15 9.87
N THR A 576 39.16 77.57 11.12
CA THR A 576 39.89 77.01 12.26
C THR A 576 39.39 75.58 12.42
N PHE A 577 40.18 74.63 11.92
CA PHE A 577 39.90 73.20 12.13
C PHE A 577 39.88 72.94 13.63
N SER A 578 38.70 72.61 14.17
CA SER A 578 38.56 72.27 15.57
C SER A 578 39.42 71.04 15.89
N LEU A 579 40.28 71.15 16.90
CA LEU A 579 41.08 70.03 17.42
C LEU A 579 40.22 68.91 18.03
N SER A 580 38.92 69.18 18.25
CA SER A 580 37.91 68.22 18.70
C SER A 580 37.07 67.73 17.50
N PRO A 581 36.71 66.43 17.45
CA PRO A 581 35.74 65.94 16.47
C PRO A 581 34.43 66.72 16.64
N GLN A 582 33.88 67.24 15.54
CA GLN A 582 32.59 67.93 15.55
C GLN A 582 31.50 67.02 16.13
N GLU A 583 30.47 67.60 16.76
CA GLU A 583 29.46 66.85 17.54
C GLU A 583 28.77 65.75 16.72
N TYR A 584 28.58 65.98 15.41
CA TYR A 584 28.03 64.98 14.49
C TYR A 584 28.94 63.76 14.29
N ILE A 585 30.27 63.95 14.28
CA ILE A 585 31.25 62.85 14.19
C ILE A 585 31.25 62.06 15.50
N LYS A 586 31.14 62.75 16.65
CA LYS A 586 31.03 62.08 17.95
C LYS A 586 29.73 61.28 18.06
N TYR A 587 28.61 61.85 17.62
CA TYR A 587 27.32 61.16 17.58
C TYR A 587 27.33 59.97 16.62
N LEU A 588 27.83 60.13 15.39
CA LEU A 588 28.01 59.02 14.45
C LEU A 588 28.93 57.94 15.02
N SER A 589 30.02 58.32 15.70
CA SER A 589 30.89 57.38 16.40
C SER A 589 30.12 56.65 17.48
N ASN A 590 29.36 57.34 18.33
CA ASN A 590 28.56 56.75 19.40
C ASN A 590 27.47 55.80 18.85
N VAL A 591 26.80 56.17 17.76
CA VAL A 591 25.79 55.33 17.09
C VAL A 591 26.46 54.11 16.46
N MET A 592 27.60 54.28 15.78
CA MET A 592 28.38 53.16 15.24
C MET A 592 28.90 52.23 16.33
N ASP A 593 29.37 52.78 17.46
CA ASP A 593 29.85 52.03 18.62
C ASP A 593 28.69 51.27 19.29
N ALA A 594 27.51 51.92 19.44
CA ALA A 594 26.30 51.29 19.96
C ALA A 594 25.77 50.16 19.04
N LEU A 595 25.96 50.29 17.73
CA LEU A 595 25.64 49.25 16.74
C LEU A 595 26.78 48.22 16.58
N GLY A 596 27.90 48.38 17.28
CA GLY A 596 29.07 47.50 17.18
C GLY A 596 29.81 47.55 15.83
N LEU A 597 29.55 48.56 15.01
CA LEU A 597 30.12 48.72 13.67
C LEU A 597 31.50 49.39 13.74
N GLN A 598 32.53 48.70 13.22
CA GLN A 598 33.87 49.27 13.13
C GLN A 598 33.99 50.18 11.90
N PRO A 599 34.53 51.41 12.03
CA PRO A 599 34.80 52.26 10.86
C PRO A 599 35.74 51.55 9.89
N SER A 600 35.54 51.77 8.59
CA SER A 600 36.40 51.17 7.57
C SER A 600 37.86 51.52 7.84
N ARG A 601 38.80 50.62 7.47
CA ARG A 601 40.24 50.86 7.67
C ARG A 601 40.67 52.21 7.10
N SER A 602 40.09 52.63 5.97
CA SER A 602 40.33 53.95 5.38
C SER A 602 39.90 55.10 6.30
N LEU A 603 38.73 55.02 6.93
CA LEU A 603 38.22 56.05 7.83
C LEU A 603 38.98 56.05 9.17
N GLN A 604 39.36 54.87 9.67
CA GLN A 604 40.27 54.73 10.81
C GLN A 604 41.64 55.36 10.53
N ASN A 605 42.18 55.17 9.32
CA ASN A 605 43.44 55.76 8.88
C ASN A 605 43.34 57.29 8.78
N ILE A 606 42.23 57.81 8.23
CA ILE A 606 41.96 59.26 8.17
C ILE A 606 41.86 59.83 9.60
N LEU A 607 41.12 59.19 10.50
CA LEU A 607 40.97 59.63 11.88
C LEU A 607 42.30 59.58 12.66
N ALA A 608 43.13 58.56 12.44
CA ALA A 608 44.45 58.46 13.03
C ALA A 608 45.36 59.61 12.57
N LEU A 609 45.30 59.98 11.29
CA LEU A 609 46.00 61.13 10.72
C LEU A 609 45.46 62.47 11.19
N LEU A 610 44.15 62.60 11.38
CA LEU A 610 43.54 63.84 11.89
C LEU A 610 43.81 64.07 13.39
N ARG A 611 43.85 62.99 14.18
CA ARG A 611 44.10 63.04 15.64
C ARG A 611 45.58 63.03 16.03
N SER A 612 46.50 62.70 15.12
CA SER A 612 47.93 62.68 15.42
C SER A 612 48.45 64.08 15.74
N ARG A 613 49.40 64.19 16.67
CA ARG A 613 50.06 65.46 16.96
C ARG A 613 50.92 65.87 15.75
N PRO A 614 51.08 67.18 15.47
CA PRO A 614 51.89 67.67 14.35
C PRO A 614 53.29 67.03 14.28
N GLU A 615 53.92 66.83 15.45
CA GLU A 615 55.25 66.25 15.62
C GLU A 615 55.32 64.76 15.23
N ASP A 616 54.24 64.02 15.48
CA ASP A 616 54.13 62.57 15.25
C ASP A 616 53.46 62.23 13.90
N TYR A 617 53.05 63.25 13.14
CA TYR A 617 52.29 63.11 11.90
C TYR A 617 53.04 62.29 10.85
N ARG A 618 54.35 62.55 10.64
CA ARG A 618 55.18 61.80 9.68
C ARG A 618 55.33 60.32 10.06
N GLN A 619 55.38 60.01 11.36
CA GLN A 619 55.50 58.64 11.85
C GLN A 619 54.18 57.87 11.68
N THR A 620 53.07 58.50 12.05
CA THR A 620 51.71 57.95 11.91
C THR A 620 51.25 57.83 10.45
N ALA A 621 51.76 58.67 9.55
CA ALA A 621 51.49 58.63 8.11
C ALA A 621 52.33 57.62 7.32
N LYS A 622 53.44 57.14 7.87
CA LYS A 622 54.37 56.22 7.20
C LYS A 622 53.75 54.89 6.71
N PRO A 623 52.82 54.25 7.44
CA PRO A 623 52.17 53.03 6.98
C PRO A 623 50.91 53.27 6.11
N LEU A 624 50.56 54.53 5.80
CA LEU A 624 49.29 54.91 5.19
C LEU A 624 49.43 55.33 3.71
N PRO A 625 48.35 55.25 2.89
CA PRO A 625 48.41 55.63 1.48
C PRO A 625 48.87 57.09 1.30
N ARG A 626 49.97 57.31 0.55
CA ARG A 626 50.62 58.63 0.39
C ARG A 626 49.67 59.74 -0.05
N ARG A 627 48.75 59.44 -0.97
CA ARG A 627 47.76 60.41 -1.47
C ARG A 627 46.88 60.91 -0.32
N MET A 628 46.35 60.01 0.50
CA MET A 628 45.53 60.35 1.67
C MET A 628 46.32 61.15 2.72
N ALA A 629 47.54 60.72 3.04
CA ALA A 629 48.40 61.41 4.00
C ALA A 629 48.79 62.83 3.54
N SER A 630 49.07 63.02 2.24
CA SER A 630 49.39 64.33 1.66
C SER A 630 48.18 65.27 1.65
N THR A 631 46.99 64.77 1.32
CA THR A 631 45.76 65.58 1.33
C THR A 631 45.41 66.01 2.75
N ILE A 632 45.52 65.13 3.75
CA ILE A 632 45.23 65.47 5.14
C ILE A 632 46.29 66.41 5.73
N ALA A 633 47.55 66.28 5.32
CA ALA A 633 48.61 67.20 5.72
C ALA A 633 48.37 68.61 5.18
N ALA A 634 48.00 68.71 3.90
CA ALA A 634 47.62 69.97 3.27
C ALA A 634 46.41 70.62 3.97
N ILE A 635 45.40 69.82 4.35
CA ILE A 635 44.21 70.28 5.10
C ILE A 635 44.61 70.80 6.49
N ARG A 636 45.57 70.16 7.17
CA ARG A 636 46.05 70.57 8.51
C ARG A 636 47.14 71.64 8.51
N GLY A 637 47.61 72.09 7.34
CA GLY A 637 48.73 73.02 7.23
C GLY A 637 50.08 72.46 7.70
N LEU A 638 50.31 71.15 7.55
CA LEU A 638 51.53 70.46 7.99
C LEU A 638 52.43 70.13 6.79
N ASP A 639 53.75 70.33 6.95
CA ASP A 639 54.75 69.95 5.93
C ASP A 639 54.98 68.43 5.91
N TYR A 640 54.26 67.72 5.03
CA TYR A 640 54.34 66.27 4.84
C TYR A 640 55.12 65.84 3.61
#